data_AF-A0A818DM14-F1
#
_entry.id   AF-A0A818DM14-F1
#
_cell.length_a   1.000
_cell.length_b   1.000
_cell.length_c   1.000
_cell.angle_alpha   90.00
_cell.angle_beta   90.00
_cell.angle_gamma   90.00
#
_symmetry.space_group_name_H-M   'P 1'
#
loop_
_entity.id
_entity.type
_entity.pdbx_description
1 polymer ?
#
loop_
_entity_poly.entity_id
_entity_poly.type
_entity_poly.pdbx_seq_one_letter_code
_entity_poly.pdbx_strand_id
1 'polypeptide(L)'
;MLPIRALDFRAMQKSIKELNEDGGLFIWSHFLMHILCNMKHGKRAKKDMLHFARQHYINNKRELAKINEFRKIYTIDKAIEWYTKDSFFYRLLNGALRSENFEVIYKFRSFIADLHQQLKTMHQTYVDQLFSSADKNVFEVYRGQLLPKSEFEKLKQNINGFVAMNTFLSTTTHKSIAPLFSGNGENRPELESVLFVIKIKQTYLTEPFADISVASNMTDENEVLFSIGSIFRIDSIHALSETQWHIDLSLVTHNDEDVVRFSQYLRESVDSKPTFIDLIDIFLNMNDYQRVVHYSETLLKKISLTRVERSQIYLALGQAELHINGDFNEAERCFLEIQKLAQLTSTTNYNMLASFYECMALLQIEKNNYTDAMKLLNEILQMSTTHSFGSHIVAKTHSNLGLVYRKTLQFDQAYESYEKSLDILTKSDILPKLHPTYSTLLNNLAYTKQLQHDYDQALKYYNLAREHQQKSLPAIHLLTATTLSNIGLLHMMKYDNEKALETYKKAAAMFNQIYDADHPRLGMIYSNMGDLFIQVGDYEQAKDNLNKALQN
;
A
#
# COMPACT_ATOMS: atom_id res chain seq x y z
N MET A 1 9.36 -27.22 26.70
CA MET A 1 10.25 -26.83 25.58
C MET A 1 9.58 -25.65 24.90
N LEU A 2 10.20 -24.47 24.93
CA LEU A 2 9.74 -23.24 24.28
C LEU A 2 10.99 -22.66 23.61
N PRO A 3 11.08 -22.73 22.27
CA PRO A 3 10.55 -21.70 21.36
C PRO A 3 9.85 -22.32 20.11
N ILE A 4 8.98 -21.64 19.34
CA ILE A 4 9.15 -20.59 18.30
C ILE A 4 8.79 -19.19 18.83
N ARG A 5 9.68 -18.57 19.62
CA ARG A 5 9.62 -17.18 20.16
C ARG A 5 8.99 -17.03 21.55
N ALA A 6 9.79 -17.28 22.60
CA ALA A 6 9.49 -16.83 23.96
C ALA A 6 10.02 -15.41 24.22
N LEU A 7 9.17 -14.58 24.86
CA LEU A 7 9.40 -13.28 25.54
C LEU A 7 9.35 -11.98 24.72
N ASP A 8 8.17 -11.35 24.65
CA ASP A 8 7.74 -10.34 25.66
C ASP A 8 6.21 -10.12 25.52
N PHE A 9 5.43 -10.70 26.44
CA PHE A 9 3.96 -10.62 26.45
C PHE A 9 3.41 -9.23 26.83
N ARG A 10 4.28 -8.27 27.17
CA ARG A 10 3.91 -6.90 27.56
C ARG A 10 4.08 -5.85 26.44
N ALA A 11 4.76 -6.18 25.35
CA ALA A 11 4.64 -5.42 24.12
C ALA A 11 3.32 -5.85 23.48
N MET A 12 2.29 -5.00 23.59
CA MET A 12 0.95 -5.25 23.03
C MET A 12 1.03 -5.97 21.68
N GLN A 13 0.44 -7.17 21.65
CA GLN A 13 0.27 -7.97 20.46
C GLN A 13 -0.43 -7.16 19.37
N LYS A 14 0.34 -6.74 18.35
CA LYS A 14 -0.17 -6.38 17.04
C LYS A 14 0.69 -7.07 15.97
N SER A 15 0.20 -8.24 15.56
CA SER A 15 0.42 -8.87 14.26
C SER A 15 -0.85 -9.69 14.07
N ILE A 16 -1.81 -9.23 13.27
CA ILE A 16 -1.77 -9.13 11.81
C ILE A 16 -2.41 -7.80 11.40
N LYS A 17 -1.63 -6.71 11.46
CA LYS A 17 -2.18 -5.39 11.20
C LYS A 17 -2.54 -5.14 9.72
N GLU A 18 -2.35 -6.12 8.83
CA GLU A 18 -2.80 -6.08 7.44
C GLU A 18 -3.55 -7.36 7.07
N LEU A 19 -4.83 -7.39 7.41
CA LEU A 19 -5.81 -8.30 6.81
C LEU A 19 -6.76 -7.43 6.01
N ASN A 20 -6.48 -7.35 4.70
CA ASN A 20 -7.25 -6.62 3.70
C ASN A 20 -8.05 -5.45 4.26
N GLU A 21 -7.33 -4.40 4.59
CA GLU A 21 -7.76 -3.10 4.10
C GLU A 21 -7.40 -3.06 2.59
N ASP A 22 -8.08 -3.95 1.84
CA ASP A 22 -8.84 -3.71 0.62
C ASP A 22 -8.00 -3.20 -0.59
N GLY A 23 -8.16 -3.92 -1.71
CA GLY A 23 -7.12 -4.48 -2.59
C GLY A 23 -5.99 -3.62 -3.21
N GLY A 24 -5.37 -2.71 -2.46
CA GLY A 24 -4.28 -1.84 -2.93
C GLY A 24 -3.08 -1.75 -1.99
N LEU A 25 -3.20 -2.01 -0.68
CA LEU A 25 -2.06 -1.98 0.25
C LEU A 25 -1.08 -3.15 0.07
N PHE A 26 -1.59 -4.35 -0.21
CA PHE A 26 -0.72 -5.52 -0.47
C PHE A 26 0.18 -5.30 -1.69
N ILE A 27 -0.30 -4.54 -2.67
CA ILE A 27 0.44 -4.17 -3.88
C ILE A 27 1.67 -3.35 -3.49
N TRP A 28 1.51 -2.36 -2.62
CA TRP A 28 2.59 -1.46 -2.20
C TRP A 28 3.62 -2.14 -1.30
N SER A 29 3.20 -3.00 -0.39
CA SER A 29 4.11 -3.81 0.41
C SER A 29 4.94 -4.75 -0.48
N HIS A 30 4.34 -5.30 -1.54
CA HIS A 30 5.08 -6.13 -2.49
C HIS A 30 6.01 -5.30 -3.39
N PHE A 31 5.61 -4.10 -3.81
CA PHE A 31 6.50 -3.15 -4.50
C PHE A 31 7.70 -2.77 -3.65
N LEU A 32 7.45 -2.38 -2.40
CA LEU A 32 8.49 -2.07 -1.42
C LEU A 32 9.43 -3.26 -1.32
N MET A 33 8.89 -4.48 -1.25
CA MET A 33 9.71 -5.67 -1.15
C MET A 33 10.55 -5.94 -2.39
N HIS A 34 9.95 -5.81 -3.58
CA HIS A 34 10.67 -5.94 -4.83
C HIS A 34 11.83 -4.95 -4.89
N ILE A 35 11.61 -3.70 -4.48
CA ILE A 35 12.67 -2.69 -4.39
C ILE A 35 13.73 -3.09 -3.38
N LEU A 36 13.35 -3.35 -2.13
CA LEU A 36 14.28 -3.62 -1.05
C LEU A 36 15.17 -4.83 -1.34
N CYS A 37 14.62 -5.89 -1.94
CA CYS A 37 15.35 -7.12 -2.24
C CYS A 37 16.22 -7.01 -3.49
N ASN A 38 15.84 -6.20 -4.49
CA ASN A 38 16.55 -6.16 -5.79
C ASN A 38 17.40 -4.90 -5.98
N MET A 39 17.30 -3.91 -5.09
CA MET A 39 18.08 -2.69 -5.20
C MET A 39 19.56 -2.91 -4.88
N LYS A 40 20.45 -2.23 -5.61
CA LYS A 40 21.89 -2.28 -5.27
C LYS A 40 22.17 -1.54 -3.98
N HIS A 41 22.62 -2.26 -2.97
CA HIS A 41 23.07 -1.65 -1.72
C HIS A 41 24.51 -1.14 -1.85
N GLY A 42 24.69 0.17 -1.71
CA GLY A 42 26.03 0.76 -1.64
C GLY A 42 26.80 0.30 -0.40
N LYS A 43 28.14 0.42 -0.43
CA LYS A 43 29.06 0.02 0.66
C LYS A 43 28.73 0.63 2.05
N ARG A 44 27.88 1.65 2.11
CA ARG A 44 27.44 2.33 3.34
C ARG A 44 26.22 1.69 4.02
N ALA A 45 25.43 0.84 3.35
CA ALA A 45 24.18 0.32 3.92
C ALA A 45 24.38 -0.44 5.25
N LYS A 46 25.36 -1.35 5.30
CA LYS A 46 25.75 -2.05 6.55
C LYS A 46 26.18 -1.07 7.65
N LYS A 47 26.85 0.04 7.28
CA LYS A 47 27.31 1.06 8.23
C LYS A 47 26.14 1.88 8.78
N ASP A 48 25.18 2.25 7.93
CA ASP A 48 23.97 2.98 8.32
C ASP A 48 23.13 2.13 9.30
N MET A 49 22.93 0.85 8.98
CA MET A 49 22.22 -0.11 9.82
C MET A 49 22.87 -0.22 11.21
N LEU A 50 24.18 -0.44 11.25
CA LEU A 50 24.93 -0.57 12.51
C LEU A 50 24.95 0.72 13.33
N HIS A 51 24.99 1.88 12.67
CA HIS A 51 24.90 3.16 13.34
C HIS A 51 23.52 3.34 13.99
N PHE A 52 22.45 3.09 13.23
CA PHE A 52 21.08 3.17 13.73
C PHE A 52 20.84 2.22 14.91
N ALA A 53 21.23 0.95 14.77
CA ALA A 53 21.07 -0.04 15.84
C ALA A 53 21.82 0.35 17.13
N ARG A 54 23.02 0.94 17.00
CA ARG A 54 23.78 1.42 18.17
C ARG A 54 23.11 2.61 18.87
N GLN A 55 22.54 3.54 18.11
CA GLN A 55 21.81 4.67 18.71
C GLN A 55 20.57 4.18 19.44
N HIS A 56 19.81 3.27 18.82
CA HIS A 56 18.61 2.70 19.44
C HIS A 56 18.92 1.94 20.75
N TYR A 57 20.03 1.20 20.78
CA TYR A 57 20.44 0.42 21.95
C TYR A 57 21.58 1.05 22.76
N ILE A 58 21.73 2.38 22.75
CA ILE A 58 22.85 3.07 23.41
C ILE A 58 22.98 2.73 24.90
N ASN A 59 21.86 2.46 25.57
CA ASN A 59 21.79 2.10 26.99
C ASN A 59 21.77 0.58 27.26
N ASN A 60 21.81 -0.27 26.22
CA ASN A 60 21.73 -1.73 26.36
C ASN A 60 23.07 -2.40 26.01
N LYS A 61 23.90 -2.65 27.04
CA LYS A 61 25.23 -3.26 26.90
C LYS A 61 25.20 -4.63 26.22
N ARG A 62 24.16 -5.44 26.45
CA ARG A 62 24.03 -6.80 25.86
C ARG A 62 23.82 -6.71 24.34
N GLU A 63 22.92 -5.84 23.91
CA GLU A 63 22.67 -5.65 22.47
C GLU A 63 23.84 -4.96 21.77
N LEU A 64 24.51 -4.00 22.41
CA LEU A 64 25.74 -3.40 21.87
C LEU A 64 26.85 -4.43 21.64
N ALA A 65 26.99 -5.44 22.51
CA ALA A 65 27.93 -6.53 22.32
C ALA A 65 27.58 -7.37 21.09
N LYS A 66 26.30 -7.75 20.92
CA LYS A 66 25.80 -8.48 19.75
C LYS A 66 25.99 -7.68 18.45
N ILE A 67 25.76 -6.37 18.47
CA ILE A 67 26.01 -5.48 17.33
C ILE A 67 27.51 -5.46 16.95
N ASN A 68 28.40 -5.43 17.95
CA ASN A 68 29.84 -5.46 17.73
C ASN A 68 30.32 -6.80 17.18
N GLU A 69 29.75 -7.90 17.65
CA GLU A 69 29.96 -9.26 17.14
C GLU A 69 29.55 -9.33 15.66
N PHE A 70 28.30 -8.97 15.34
CA PHE A 70 27.79 -8.93 13.96
C PHE A 70 28.71 -8.14 13.04
N ARG A 71 29.16 -6.95 13.47
CA ARG A 71 30.07 -6.11 12.68
C ARG A 71 31.34 -6.86 12.26
N LYS A 72 31.88 -7.72 13.12
CA LYS A 72 33.14 -8.45 12.90
C LYS A 72 32.95 -9.72 12.07
N ILE A 73 31.92 -10.50 12.35
CA ILE A 73 31.81 -11.88 11.86
C ILE A 73 30.72 -12.11 10.82
N TYR A 74 29.85 -11.13 10.56
CA TYR A 74 28.74 -11.30 9.62
C TYR A 74 29.19 -11.45 8.17
N THR A 75 28.69 -12.51 7.53
CA THR A 75 28.74 -12.81 6.10
C THR A 75 27.32 -13.05 5.57
N ILE A 76 27.12 -12.92 4.26
CA ILE A 76 25.77 -12.95 3.63
C ILE A 76 25.10 -14.32 3.81
N ASP A 77 25.87 -15.40 3.83
CA ASP A 77 25.44 -16.78 4.09
C ASP A 77 24.99 -17.05 5.54
N LYS A 78 25.12 -16.07 6.43
CA LYS A 78 24.69 -16.16 7.84
C LYS A 78 23.48 -15.30 8.15
N ALA A 79 22.78 -14.77 7.14
CA ALA A 79 21.63 -13.91 7.35
C ALA A 79 20.52 -14.63 8.14
N ILE A 80 20.18 -15.87 7.78
CA ILE A 80 19.18 -16.69 8.50
C ILE A 80 19.63 -16.99 9.94
N GLU A 81 20.91 -17.34 10.15
CA GLU A 81 21.49 -17.58 11.48
C GLU A 81 21.29 -16.34 12.39
N TRP A 82 21.59 -15.16 11.88
CA TRP A 82 21.44 -13.91 12.62
C TRP A 82 19.99 -13.47 12.80
N TYR A 83 19.12 -13.78 11.84
CA TYR A 83 17.70 -13.48 11.91
C TYR A 83 16.98 -14.31 12.98
N THR A 84 17.40 -15.58 13.15
CA THR A 84 16.83 -16.55 14.10
C THR A 84 17.49 -16.46 15.49
N LYS A 85 18.71 -15.91 15.59
CA LYS A 85 19.37 -15.63 16.88
C LYS A 85 18.63 -14.54 17.66
N ASP A 86 18.47 -14.72 18.99
CA ASP A 86 18.02 -13.64 19.89
C ASP A 86 19.00 -12.47 19.81
N SER A 87 18.65 -11.47 19.00
CA SER A 87 19.50 -10.33 18.68
C SER A 87 18.67 -9.11 18.34
N PHE A 88 19.34 -7.95 18.26
CA PHE A 88 18.74 -6.69 17.84
C PHE A 88 17.97 -6.78 16.50
N PHE A 89 18.35 -7.68 15.59
CA PHE A 89 17.62 -7.91 14.34
C PHE A 89 16.20 -8.36 14.61
N TYR A 90 16.03 -9.42 15.39
CA TYR A 90 14.72 -10.01 15.61
C TYR A 90 13.71 -8.99 16.17
N ARG A 91 14.13 -8.13 17.11
CA ARG A 91 13.24 -7.14 17.75
C ARG A 91 13.00 -5.92 16.87
N LEU A 92 14.06 -5.30 16.34
CA LEU A 92 13.95 -4.09 15.52
C LEU A 92 13.30 -4.40 14.17
N LEU A 93 13.80 -5.41 13.46
CA LEU A 93 13.37 -5.70 12.11
C LEU A 93 11.94 -6.24 12.12
N ASN A 94 11.61 -7.25 12.94
CA ASN A 94 10.23 -7.75 12.95
C ASN A 94 9.25 -6.75 13.58
N GLY A 95 9.68 -5.93 14.53
CA GLY A 95 8.87 -4.82 15.03
C GLY A 95 8.55 -3.84 13.91
N ALA A 96 9.57 -3.40 13.18
CA ALA A 96 9.43 -2.46 12.08
C ALA A 96 8.65 -3.00 10.89
N LEU A 97 8.86 -4.26 10.52
CA LEU A 97 8.09 -4.93 9.46
C LEU A 97 6.61 -5.06 9.84
N ARG A 98 6.29 -5.35 11.11
CA ARG A 98 4.91 -5.39 11.60
C ARG A 98 4.24 -4.03 11.68
N SER A 99 5.00 -2.99 12.02
CA SER A 99 4.48 -1.63 12.18
C SER A 99 4.66 -0.77 10.94
N GLU A 100 5.18 -1.35 9.86
CA GLU A 100 5.58 -0.64 8.63
C GLU A 100 6.41 0.61 8.91
N ASN A 101 7.35 0.48 9.84
CA ASN A 101 8.28 1.57 10.11
C ASN A 101 9.33 1.59 9.00
N PHE A 102 9.00 2.28 7.91
CA PHE A 102 9.86 2.39 6.74
C PHE A 102 11.25 2.95 7.05
N GLU A 103 11.39 3.82 8.05
CA GLU A 103 12.70 4.31 8.45
C GLU A 103 13.60 3.15 8.90
N VAL A 104 13.10 2.32 9.81
CA VAL A 104 13.85 1.15 10.28
C VAL A 104 14.04 0.13 9.16
N ILE A 105 12.98 -0.19 8.41
CA ILE A 105 13.04 -1.13 7.27
C ILE A 105 14.13 -0.68 6.28
N TYR A 106 14.14 0.61 5.94
CA TYR A 106 15.15 1.21 5.08
C TYR A 106 16.56 1.07 5.66
N LYS A 107 16.77 1.36 6.95
CA LYS A 107 18.09 1.21 7.56
C LYS A 107 18.57 -0.25 7.52
N PHE A 108 17.65 -1.21 7.57
CA PHE A 108 17.93 -2.65 7.53
C PHE A 108 17.87 -3.28 6.12
N ARG A 109 17.59 -2.50 5.07
CA ARG A 109 17.43 -2.95 3.67
C ARG A 109 18.45 -3.98 3.19
N SER A 110 19.74 -3.78 3.49
CA SER A 110 20.78 -4.70 3.03
C SER A 110 20.71 -6.06 3.70
N PHE A 111 20.33 -6.11 4.99
CA PHE A 111 20.15 -7.37 5.69
C PHE A 111 18.88 -8.09 5.23
N ILE A 112 17.80 -7.35 4.94
CA ILE A 112 16.57 -7.90 4.35
C ILE A 112 16.87 -8.58 3.01
N ALA A 113 17.63 -7.92 2.14
CA ALA A 113 18.04 -8.49 0.85
C ALA A 113 18.96 -9.70 1.01
N ASP A 114 19.95 -9.65 1.91
CA ASP A 114 20.82 -10.80 2.20
C ASP A 114 20.00 -12.01 2.66
N LEU A 115 19.02 -11.80 3.56
CA LEU A 115 18.12 -12.83 4.07
C LEU A 115 17.23 -13.43 2.97
N HIS A 116 16.63 -12.58 2.14
CA HIS A 116 15.83 -13.01 0.99
C HIS A 116 16.67 -13.82 -0.01
N GLN A 117 17.88 -13.35 -0.33
CA GLN A 117 18.77 -14.00 -1.29
C GLN A 117 19.25 -15.36 -0.78
N GLN A 118 19.62 -15.47 0.51
CA GLN A 118 19.95 -16.75 1.12
C GLN A 118 18.77 -17.73 1.06
N LEU A 119 17.56 -17.26 1.40
CA LEU A 119 16.35 -18.08 1.33
C LEU A 119 16.05 -18.54 -0.10
N LYS A 120 16.24 -17.67 -1.09
CA LYS A 120 16.07 -17.99 -2.52
C LYS A 120 17.03 -19.07 -3.00
N THR A 121 18.29 -19.03 -2.55
CA THR A 121 19.26 -20.09 -2.86
C THR A 121 18.85 -21.42 -2.24
N MET A 122 18.35 -21.43 -1.00
CA MET A 122 17.88 -22.65 -0.33
C MET A 122 16.59 -23.19 -0.96
N HIS A 123 15.69 -22.31 -1.37
CA HIS A 123 14.40 -22.65 -1.98
C HIS A 123 14.55 -23.56 -3.20
N GLN A 124 15.49 -23.23 -4.11
CA GLN A 124 15.71 -24.01 -5.33
C GLN A 124 15.99 -25.49 -5.00
N THR A 125 16.95 -25.74 -4.10
CA THR A 125 17.29 -27.11 -3.69
C THR A 125 16.17 -27.78 -2.89
N TYR A 126 15.49 -27.03 -2.03
CA TYR A 126 14.45 -27.57 -1.16
C TYR A 126 13.23 -28.05 -1.96
N VAL A 127 12.79 -27.26 -2.93
CA VAL A 127 11.65 -27.58 -3.80
C VAL A 127 11.90 -28.84 -4.62
N ASP A 128 13.09 -28.96 -5.21
CA ASP A 128 13.48 -30.14 -6.00
C ASP A 128 13.41 -31.42 -5.16
N GLN A 129 13.85 -31.35 -3.90
CA GLN A 129 13.78 -32.47 -2.96
C GLN A 129 12.33 -32.79 -2.55
N LEU A 130 11.54 -31.76 -2.25
CA LEU A 130 10.21 -31.86 -1.68
C LEU A 130 9.19 -32.47 -2.64
N PHE A 131 9.32 -32.20 -3.95
CA PHE A 131 8.43 -32.71 -5.01
C PHE A 131 9.06 -33.82 -5.87
N SER A 132 10.14 -34.44 -5.40
CA SER A 132 10.84 -35.53 -6.13
C SER A 132 10.02 -36.83 -6.27
N SER A 133 9.00 -37.04 -5.42
CA SER A 133 8.09 -38.19 -5.46
C SER A 133 6.75 -37.85 -6.12
N ALA A 134 6.32 -38.62 -7.12
CA ALA A 134 5.11 -38.39 -7.91
C ALA A 134 3.77 -38.35 -7.12
N ASP A 135 3.76 -38.81 -5.87
CA ASP A 135 2.56 -38.88 -5.02
C ASP A 135 2.32 -37.66 -4.11
N LYS A 136 3.26 -36.71 -4.03
CA LYS A 136 3.15 -35.53 -3.14
C LYS A 136 2.93 -34.23 -3.92
N ASN A 137 1.72 -34.02 -4.42
CA ASN A 137 1.38 -32.78 -5.15
C ASN A 137 1.06 -31.59 -4.22
N VAL A 138 0.90 -31.84 -2.91
CA VAL A 138 0.58 -30.82 -1.91
C VAL A 138 1.44 -31.02 -0.67
N PHE A 139 2.01 -29.93 -0.17
CA PHE A 139 2.77 -29.85 1.06
C PHE A 139 2.11 -28.86 2.02
N GLU A 140 2.02 -29.22 3.29
CA GLU A 140 1.34 -28.43 4.32
C GLU A 140 2.32 -27.95 5.38
N VAL A 141 2.16 -26.69 5.76
CA VAL A 141 2.84 -26.10 6.92
C VAL A 141 1.84 -25.36 7.80
N TYR A 142 2.16 -25.26 9.08
CA TYR A 142 1.23 -24.81 10.10
C TYR A 142 1.79 -23.61 10.87
N ARG A 143 0.89 -22.72 11.31
CA ARG A 143 1.24 -21.57 12.15
C ARG A 143 0.08 -21.22 13.08
N GLY A 144 0.32 -21.24 14.39
CA GLY A 144 -0.61 -20.72 15.38
C GLY A 144 -0.39 -19.25 15.67
N GLN A 145 -1.46 -18.49 15.85
CA GLN A 145 -1.41 -17.06 16.11
C GLN A 145 -2.66 -16.57 16.86
N LEU A 146 -2.49 -15.57 17.74
CA LEU A 146 -3.59 -14.80 18.32
C LEU A 146 -3.90 -13.58 17.47
N LEU A 147 -5.17 -13.39 17.12
CA LEU A 147 -5.65 -12.26 16.32
C LEU A 147 -6.63 -11.41 17.10
N PRO A 148 -6.54 -10.07 17.06
CA PRO A 148 -7.65 -9.21 17.46
C PRO A 148 -8.96 -9.61 16.76
N LYS A 149 -10.07 -9.61 17.49
CA LYS A 149 -11.41 -9.92 16.93
C LYS A 149 -11.74 -9.11 15.69
N SER A 150 -11.40 -7.82 15.69
CA SER A 150 -11.59 -6.93 14.53
C SER A 150 -10.82 -7.38 13.29
N GLU A 151 -9.61 -7.94 13.47
CA GLU A 151 -8.78 -8.47 12.37
C GLU A 151 -9.33 -9.81 11.88
N PHE A 152 -9.78 -10.66 12.80
CA PHE A 152 -10.36 -11.95 12.46
C PHE A 152 -11.70 -11.84 11.70
N GLU A 153 -12.58 -10.92 12.07
CA GLU A 153 -13.82 -10.69 11.33
C GLU A 153 -13.58 -10.20 9.89
N LYS A 154 -12.48 -9.47 9.65
CA LYS A 154 -12.07 -9.10 8.28
C LYS A 154 -11.68 -10.32 7.44
N LEU A 155 -10.97 -11.28 8.03
CA LEU A 155 -10.65 -12.56 7.36
C LEU A 155 -11.91 -13.31 6.94
N LYS A 156 -12.93 -13.36 7.81
CA LYS A 156 -14.23 -13.98 7.50
C LYS A 156 -14.95 -13.31 6.34
N GLN A 157 -14.86 -12.00 6.22
CA GLN A 157 -15.50 -11.23 5.14
C GLN A 157 -14.80 -11.38 3.80
N ASN A 158 -13.57 -11.92 3.78
CA ASN A 158 -12.68 -11.96 2.62
C ASN A 158 -12.28 -13.39 2.22
N ILE A 159 -13.19 -14.36 2.39
CA ILE A 159 -13.00 -15.72 1.87
C ILE A 159 -12.85 -15.67 0.35
N ASN A 160 -11.93 -16.47 -0.19
CA ASN A 160 -11.40 -16.43 -1.56
C ASN A 160 -10.56 -15.20 -1.92
N GLY A 161 -10.40 -14.25 -1.00
CA GLY A 161 -9.50 -13.11 -1.16
C GLY A 161 -8.05 -13.47 -0.81
N PHE A 162 -7.16 -12.49 -1.01
CA PHE A 162 -5.73 -12.62 -0.73
C PHE A 162 -5.35 -12.09 0.66
N VAL A 163 -4.26 -12.61 1.22
CA VAL A 163 -3.57 -12.09 2.40
C VAL A 163 -2.07 -12.09 2.14
N ALA A 164 -1.41 -10.95 2.35
CA ALA A 164 0.03 -10.82 2.26
C ALA A 164 0.67 -10.82 3.65
N MET A 165 1.87 -11.37 3.76
CA MET A 165 2.64 -11.33 5.00
C MET A 165 3.82 -10.36 4.85
N ASN A 166 3.75 -9.23 5.56
CA ASN A 166 4.80 -8.19 5.54
C ASN A 166 6.03 -8.54 6.38
N THR A 167 6.12 -9.78 6.86
CA THR A 167 7.27 -10.33 7.59
C THR A 167 7.70 -11.64 6.96
N PHE A 168 8.95 -12.05 7.18
CA PHE A 168 9.34 -13.44 6.94
C PHE A 168 8.48 -14.36 7.80
N LEU A 169 7.63 -15.15 7.14
CA LEU A 169 6.62 -15.97 7.81
C LEU A 169 7.28 -17.26 8.26
N SER A 170 7.42 -17.38 9.57
CA SER A 170 7.89 -18.61 10.23
C SER A 170 6.71 -19.57 10.40
N THR A 171 6.88 -20.80 9.93
CA THR A 171 5.91 -21.90 10.02
C THR A 171 6.63 -23.20 10.40
N THR A 172 5.86 -24.25 10.70
CA THR A 172 6.40 -25.57 11.04
C THR A 172 5.70 -26.67 10.24
N THR A 173 6.40 -27.76 9.96
CA THR A 173 5.81 -28.97 9.37
C THR A 173 5.00 -29.79 10.37
N HIS A 174 5.13 -29.52 11.67
CA HIS A 174 4.45 -30.27 12.72
C HIS A 174 3.14 -29.60 13.16
N LYS A 175 2.01 -30.24 12.82
CA LYS A 175 0.68 -29.78 13.22
C LYS A 175 0.49 -29.67 14.74
N SER A 176 1.20 -30.48 15.53
CA SER A 176 1.11 -30.47 16.99
C SER A 176 1.83 -29.28 17.65
N ILE A 177 2.83 -28.70 16.96
CA ILE A 177 3.65 -27.61 17.48
C ILE A 177 2.95 -26.26 17.28
N ALA A 178 2.30 -26.06 16.13
CA ALA A 178 1.69 -24.79 15.77
C ALA A 178 0.63 -24.25 16.76
N PRO A 179 -0.30 -25.06 17.32
CA PRO A 179 -1.28 -24.60 18.31
C PRO A 179 -0.68 -24.03 19.61
N LEU A 180 0.56 -24.40 19.95
CA LEU A 180 1.24 -23.87 21.14
C LEU A 180 1.45 -22.34 21.06
N PHE A 181 1.39 -21.75 19.85
CA PHE A 181 1.58 -20.32 19.61
C PHE A 181 0.28 -19.52 19.51
N SER A 182 -0.87 -20.17 19.24
CA SER A 182 -2.17 -19.51 19.26
C SER A 182 -2.73 -19.39 20.68
N GLY A 183 -2.23 -20.18 21.64
CA GLY A 183 -2.75 -20.19 23.02
C GLY A 183 -4.24 -20.57 23.07
N ASN A 184 -4.86 -20.46 24.25
CA ASN A 184 -6.27 -20.86 24.41
C ASN A 184 -7.29 -19.73 24.24
N GLY A 185 -6.90 -18.47 24.06
CA GLY A 185 -7.84 -17.33 23.95
C GLY A 185 -8.70 -17.05 25.20
N GLU A 186 -8.87 -18.02 26.10
CA GLU A 186 -9.76 -17.99 27.28
C GLU A 186 -9.50 -16.82 28.25
N ASN A 187 -8.28 -16.29 28.30
CA ASN A 187 -7.89 -15.20 29.20
C ASN A 187 -7.84 -13.81 28.54
N ARG A 188 -8.21 -13.69 27.26
CA ARG A 188 -8.14 -12.43 26.47
C ARG A 188 -9.34 -12.34 25.52
N PRO A 189 -10.51 -11.88 25.99
CA PRO A 189 -11.75 -11.87 25.21
C PRO A 189 -11.71 -10.99 23.96
N GLU A 190 -10.71 -10.12 23.81
CA GLU A 190 -10.46 -9.29 22.64
C GLU A 190 -9.72 -10.01 21.50
N LEU A 191 -9.23 -11.23 21.73
CA LEU A 191 -8.43 -12.02 20.78
C LEU A 191 -9.10 -13.35 20.43
N GLU A 192 -8.81 -13.82 19.22
CA GLU A 192 -9.19 -15.12 18.65
C GLU A 192 -7.94 -15.97 18.46
N SER A 193 -8.00 -17.25 18.84
CA SER A 193 -6.93 -18.21 18.59
C SER A 193 -7.10 -18.82 17.21
N VAL A 194 -6.11 -18.62 16.34
CA VAL A 194 -6.17 -19.07 14.94
C VAL A 194 -5.01 -20.02 14.65
N LEU A 195 -5.32 -21.15 14.01
CA LEU A 195 -4.35 -22.01 13.35
C LEU A 195 -4.47 -21.85 11.84
N PHE A 196 -3.40 -21.35 11.21
CA PHE A 196 -3.25 -21.33 9.77
C PHE A 196 -2.72 -22.68 9.27
N VAL A 197 -3.40 -23.24 8.28
CA VAL A 197 -2.98 -24.42 7.52
C VAL A 197 -2.65 -23.95 6.11
N ILE A 198 -1.36 -23.91 5.77
CA ILE A 198 -0.88 -23.36 4.50
C ILE A 198 -0.54 -24.49 3.55
N LYS A 199 -1.29 -24.59 2.45
CA LYS A 199 -1.12 -25.57 1.38
C LYS A 199 -0.25 -25.00 0.27
N ILE A 200 0.82 -25.72 -0.06
CA ILE A 200 1.75 -25.42 -1.13
C ILE A 200 1.65 -26.53 -2.17
N LYS A 201 1.39 -26.19 -3.43
CA LYS A 201 1.31 -27.16 -4.53
C LYS A 201 2.52 -27.01 -5.45
N GLN A 202 2.89 -28.08 -6.15
CA GLN A 202 4.04 -28.11 -7.06
C GLN A 202 3.97 -27.04 -8.17
N THR A 203 2.77 -26.58 -8.54
CA THR A 203 2.60 -25.50 -9.52
C THR A 203 3.00 -24.12 -9.00
N TYR A 204 3.42 -24.00 -7.72
CA TYR A 204 3.51 -22.73 -7.00
C TYR A 204 4.94 -22.19 -6.70
N LEU A 205 5.92 -22.46 -7.58
CA LEU A 205 7.35 -22.40 -7.25
C LEU A 205 8.10 -21.09 -7.53
N THR A 206 7.46 -19.92 -7.45
CA THR A 206 8.18 -18.63 -7.65
C THR A 206 8.51 -17.88 -6.38
N GLU A 207 7.69 -18.02 -5.33
CA GLU A 207 7.91 -17.32 -4.07
C GLU A 207 8.95 -18.08 -3.21
N PRO A 208 10.05 -17.44 -2.78
CA PRO A 208 11.07 -18.13 -2.00
C PRO A 208 10.56 -18.58 -0.63
N PHE A 209 10.65 -19.88 -0.37
CA PHE A 209 10.48 -20.50 0.94
C PHE A 209 11.42 -21.71 1.06
N ALA A 210 11.88 -22.01 2.27
CA ALA A 210 12.70 -23.19 2.50
C ALA A 210 12.59 -23.68 3.95
N ASP A 211 12.89 -24.96 4.16
CA ASP A 211 13.27 -25.46 5.47
C ASP A 211 14.62 -24.82 5.87
N ILE A 212 14.61 -24.10 6.99
CA ILE A 212 15.77 -23.37 7.48
C ILE A 212 16.46 -24.06 8.66
N SER A 213 16.09 -25.29 9.01
CA SER A 213 16.61 -25.99 10.19
C SER A 213 18.14 -26.14 10.19
N VAL A 214 18.76 -26.21 9.02
CA VAL A 214 20.23 -26.31 8.87
C VAL A 214 20.95 -24.97 9.05
N ALA A 215 20.27 -23.85 8.79
CA ALA A 215 20.82 -22.49 8.85
C ALA A 215 20.33 -21.69 10.08
N SER A 216 19.27 -22.17 10.74
CA SER A 216 18.66 -21.56 11.91
C SER A 216 19.53 -21.81 13.15
N ASN A 217 19.58 -20.81 14.04
CA ASN A 217 20.16 -20.98 15.36
C ASN A 217 19.22 -21.71 16.33
N MET A 218 18.07 -22.19 15.84
CA MET A 218 17.01 -22.87 16.57
C MET A 218 16.77 -24.23 15.89
N THR A 219 17.46 -25.27 16.37
CA THR A 219 17.55 -26.57 15.69
C THR A 219 16.32 -27.46 15.86
N ASP A 220 15.46 -27.15 16.83
CA ASP A 220 14.40 -28.08 17.28
C ASP A 220 13.03 -27.82 16.63
N GLU A 221 12.92 -26.83 15.73
CA GLU A 221 11.62 -26.28 15.32
C GLU A 221 11.09 -26.79 13.97
N ASN A 222 11.90 -27.53 13.19
CA ASN A 222 11.60 -27.93 11.80
C ASN A 222 10.93 -26.76 11.03
N GLU A 223 11.61 -25.62 11.07
CA GLU A 223 11.07 -24.33 10.67
C GLU A 223 11.11 -24.20 9.15
N VAL A 224 9.95 -23.90 8.56
CA VAL A 224 9.86 -23.45 7.17
C VAL A 224 9.67 -21.95 7.19
N LEU A 225 10.59 -21.23 6.55
CA LEU A 225 10.54 -19.77 6.47
C LEU A 225 10.10 -19.38 5.06
N PHE A 226 9.06 -18.56 4.97
CA PHE A 226 8.70 -17.88 3.73
C PHE A 226 9.37 -16.52 3.66
N SER A 227 9.69 -16.10 2.45
CA SER A 227 10.11 -14.74 2.19
C SER A 227 9.04 -13.76 2.65
N ILE A 228 9.50 -12.59 3.05
CA ILE A 228 8.64 -11.42 3.15
C ILE A 228 7.93 -11.14 1.82
N GLY A 229 6.67 -10.70 1.89
CA GLY A 229 5.84 -10.37 0.73
C GLY A 229 5.12 -11.55 0.10
N SER A 230 5.23 -12.77 0.68
CA SER A 230 4.47 -13.93 0.21
C SER A 230 2.97 -13.71 0.37
N ILE A 231 2.22 -14.07 -0.67
CA ILE A 231 0.77 -13.90 -0.79
C ILE A 231 0.10 -15.26 -0.69
N PHE A 232 -0.98 -15.31 0.10
CA PHE A 232 -1.79 -16.49 0.30
C PHE A 232 -3.25 -16.18 -0.03
N ARG A 233 -3.98 -17.14 -0.56
CA ARG A 233 -5.43 -17.06 -0.73
C ARG A 233 -6.12 -17.70 0.46
N ILE A 234 -7.18 -17.08 0.96
CA ILE A 234 -8.00 -17.62 2.04
C ILE A 234 -9.00 -18.59 1.42
N ASP A 235 -8.76 -19.89 1.54
CA ASP A 235 -9.63 -20.89 0.93
C ASP A 235 -10.89 -21.15 1.80
N SER A 236 -10.72 -21.28 3.11
CA SER A 236 -11.83 -21.49 4.04
C SER A 236 -11.47 -21.15 5.48
N ILE A 237 -12.51 -20.90 6.30
CA ILE A 237 -12.41 -20.65 7.74
C ILE A 237 -13.39 -21.56 8.46
N HIS A 238 -12.92 -22.28 9.48
CA HIS A 238 -13.68 -23.26 10.25
C HIS A 238 -13.57 -22.98 11.75
N ALA A 239 -14.69 -23.03 12.47
CA ALA A 239 -14.70 -22.97 13.93
C ALA A 239 -14.35 -24.34 14.52
N LEU A 240 -13.44 -24.37 15.48
CA LEU A 240 -13.16 -25.55 16.32
C LEU A 240 -13.88 -25.43 17.68
N SER A 241 -13.97 -24.22 18.21
CA SER A 241 -14.70 -23.85 19.44
C SER A 241 -15.13 -22.38 19.36
N GLU A 242 -15.68 -21.82 20.44
CA GLU A 242 -16.11 -20.40 20.47
C GLU A 242 -14.98 -19.40 20.19
N THR A 243 -13.73 -19.74 20.50
CA THR A 243 -12.56 -18.84 20.37
C THR A 243 -11.39 -19.45 19.59
N GLN A 244 -11.56 -20.66 19.03
CA GLN A 244 -10.53 -21.35 18.27
C GLN A 244 -10.97 -21.61 16.84
N TRP A 245 -10.11 -21.24 15.90
CA TRP A 245 -10.41 -21.26 14.48
C TRP A 245 -9.30 -21.91 13.66
N HIS A 246 -9.70 -22.59 12.59
CA HIS A 246 -8.84 -23.11 11.54
C HIS A 246 -9.03 -22.26 10.29
N ILE A 247 -7.92 -21.81 9.69
CA ILE A 247 -7.93 -21.06 8.43
C ILE A 247 -7.06 -21.79 7.42
N ASP A 248 -7.69 -22.26 6.34
CA ASP A 248 -7.00 -22.87 5.22
C ASP A 248 -6.53 -21.78 4.27
N LEU A 249 -5.22 -21.78 3.99
CA LEU A 249 -4.56 -20.87 3.07
C LEU A 249 -3.89 -21.66 1.94
N SER A 250 -3.89 -21.10 0.73
CA SER A 250 -3.08 -21.60 -0.39
C SER A 250 -2.04 -20.56 -0.79
N LEU A 251 -0.78 -20.96 -1.00
CA LEU A 251 0.24 -20.06 -1.55
C LEU A 251 -0.13 -19.65 -2.99
N VAL A 252 -0.11 -18.34 -3.27
CA VAL A 252 -0.52 -17.78 -4.57
C VAL A 252 0.69 -17.60 -5.48
N THR A 253 0.51 -17.73 -6.80
CA THR A 253 1.58 -17.55 -7.79
C THR A 253 1.23 -16.73 -9.01
N HIS A 254 2.27 -16.46 -9.79
CA HIS A 254 2.24 -15.94 -11.16
C HIS A 254 1.45 -16.78 -12.18
N ASN A 255 0.63 -17.77 -11.81
CA ASN A 255 -0.33 -18.39 -12.74
C ASN A 255 -1.77 -17.98 -12.43
N ASP A 256 -1.98 -17.30 -11.30
CA ASP A 256 -3.23 -16.64 -10.99
C ASP A 256 -3.32 -15.38 -11.85
N GLU A 257 -4.37 -15.24 -12.67
CA GLU A 257 -4.49 -14.13 -13.65
C GLU A 257 -4.34 -12.76 -12.99
N ASP A 258 -4.83 -12.62 -11.74
CA ASP A 258 -4.76 -11.37 -11.00
C ASP A 258 -3.33 -11.08 -10.49
N VAL A 259 -2.57 -12.11 -10.11
CA VAL A 259 -1.17 -11.97 -9.69
C VAL A 259 -0.19 -11.87 -10.86
N VAL A 260 -0.51 -12.47 -12.02
CA VAL A 260 0.24 -12.27 -13.28
C VAL A 260 0.18 -10.81 -13.68
N ARG A 261 -1.04 -10.27 -13.77
CA ARG A 261 -1.25 -8.87 -14.16
C ARG A 261 -0.62 -7.92 -13.15
N PHE A 262 -0.71 -8.24 -11.86
CA PHE A 262 -0.02 -7.50 -10.82
C PHE A 262 1.51 -7.56 -10.97
N SER A 263 2.07 -8.76 -11.17
CA SER A 263 3.50 -8.96 -11.39
C SER A 263 4.01 -8.28 -12.66
N GLN A 264 3.18 -8.22 -13.70
CA GLN A 264 3.49 -7.52 -14.93
C GLN A 264 3.47 -6.00 -14.70
N TYR A 265 2.45 -5.47 -14.02
CA TYR A 265 2.40 -4.08 -13.60
C TYR A 265 3.62 -3.71 -12.75
N LEU A 266 4.02 -4.54 -11.77
CA LEU A 266 5.23 -4.36 -10.97
C LEU A 266 6.49 -4.23 -11.84
N ARG A 267 6.67 -5.13 -12.83
CA ARG A 267 7.83 -5.13 -13.74
C ARG A 267 7.83 -3.96 -14.72
N GLU A 268 6.66 -3.46 -15.08
CA GLU A 268 6.50 -2.33 -15.99
C GLU A 268 6.66 -0.98 -15.28
N SER A 269 6.31 -0.91 -13.99
CA SER A 269 6.35 0.31 -13.19
C SER A 269 7.63 0.49 -12.37
N VAL A 270 8.37 -0.58 -12.07
CA VAL A 270 9.66 -0.53 -11.37
C VAL A 270 10.74 -1.16 -12.25
N ASP A 271 11.85 -0.44 -12.44
CA ASP A 271 12.98 -0.93 -13.25
C ASP A 271 13.48 -2.28 -12.68
N SER A 272 13.96 -3.16 -13.56
CA SER A 272 14.67 -4.40 -13.25
C SER A 272 15.79 -4.27 -12.21
N LYS A 273 16.30 -3.06 -11.99
CA LYS A 273 17.28 -2.71 -10.96
C LYS A 273 16.77 -1.49 -10.18
N PRO A 274 15.87 -1.72 -9.22
CA PRO A 274 15.24 -0.62 -8.50
C PRO A 274 16.26 0.21 -7.72
N THR A 275 15.98 1.50 -7.63
CA THR A 275 16.78 2.52 -6.96
C THR A 275 16.01 3.11 -5.78
N PHE A 276 16.61 4.08 -5.09
CA PHE A 276 15.90 4.83 -4.06
C PHE A 276 14.83 5.77 -4.60
N ILE A 277 14.86 6.09 -5.89
CA ILE A 277 13.87 6.96 -6.52
C ILE A 277 12.56 6.20 -6.69
N ASP A 278 12.63 4.93 -7.10
CA ASP A 278 11.48 4.05 -7.20
C ASP A 278 10.74 3.91 -5.84
N LEU A 279 11.48 3.98 -4.72
CA LEU A 279 10.88 4.00 -3.38
C LEU A 279 10.11 5.30 -3.10
N ILE A 280 10.60 6.44 -3.59
CA ILE A 280 9.90 7.72 -3.48
C ILE A 280 8.60 7.67 -4.31
N ASP A 281 8.66 7.09 -5.51
CA ASP A 281 7.49 6.92 -6.38
C ASP A 281 6.42 6.02 -5.72
N ILE A 282 6.82 4.97 -4.99
CA ILE A 282 5.88 4.19 -4.16
C ILE A 282 5.21 5.05 -3.09
N PHE A 283 5.99 5.82 -2.33
CA PHE A 283 5.42 6.67 -1.28
C PHE A 283 4.43 7.69 -1.85
N LEU A 284 4.75 8.26 -3.01
CA LEU A 284 3.83 9.13 -3.75
C LEU A 284 2.51 8.44 -4.07
N ASN A 285 2.56 7.23 -4.61
CA ASN A 285 1.36 6.49 -4.97
C ASN A 285 0.55 6.00 -3.76
N MET A 286 1.20 5.80 -2.61
CA MET A 286 0.55 5.57 -1.31
C MET A 286 -0.04 6.86 -0.69
N ASN A 287 0.16 8.02 -1.33
CA ASN A 287 -0.15 9.34 -0.78
C ASN A 287 0.55 9.63 0.56
N ASP A 288 1.68 8.97 0.82
CA ASP A 288 2.53 9.21 1.98
C ASP A 288 3.53 10.32 1.68
N TYR A 289 2.96 11.51 1.47
CA TYR A 289 3.73 12.66 1.00
C TYR A 289 4.79 13.10 2.02
N GLN A 290 4.54 12.92 3.33
CA GLN A 290 5.53 13.26 4.37
C GLN A 290 6.82 12.46 4.20
N ARG A 291 6.70 11.15 3.93
CA ARG A 291 7.87 10.31 3.63
C ARG A 291 8.51 10.69 2.30
N VAL A 292 7.72 11.02 1.28
CA VAL A 292 8.25 11.55 0.00
C VAL A 292 9.16 12.75 0.24
N VAL A 293 8.69 13.77 0.97
CA VAL A 293 9.48 14.97 1.28
C VAL A 293 10.76 14.59 2.02
N HIS A 294 10.65 13.88 3.14
CA HIS A 294 11.78 13.51 3.98
C HIS A 294 12.90 12.77 3.21
N TYR A 295 12.51 11.78 2.41
CA TYR A 295 13.48 10.99 1.65
C TYR A 295 14.03 11.76 0.44
N SER A 296 13.21 12.56 -0.24
CA SER A 296 13.64 13.40 -1.36
C SER A 296 14.71 14.40 -0.92
N GLU A 297 14.48 15.15 0.16
CA GLU A 297 15.46 16.07 0.74
C GLU A 297 16.76 15.38 1.15
N THR A 298 16.64 14.18 1.74
CA THR A 298 17.79 13.39 2.18
C THR A 298 18.61 12.90 0.99
N LEU A 299 17.98 12.52 -0.12
CA LEU A 299 18.67 12.11 -1.34
C LEU A 299 19.32 13.31 -2.05
N LEU A 300 18.64 14.46 -2.15
CA LEU A 300 19.17 15.66 -2.81
C LEU A 300 20.46 16.18 -2.17
N LYS A 301 20.68 15.93 -0.87
CA LYS A 301 21.94 16.22 -0.15
C LYS A 301 23.12 15.32 -0.60
N LYS A 302 22.88 14.24 -1.35
CA LYS A 302 23.94 13.34 -1.84
C LYS A 302 24.57 13.88 -3.13
N ILE A 303 25.91 13.88 -3.15
CA ILE A 303 26.71 14.46 -4.25
C ILE A 303 26.65 13.59 -5.53
N SER A 304 26.39 12.28 -5.41
CA SER A 304 26.54 11.32 -6.51
C SER A 304 25.35 11.19 -7.47
N LEU A 305 24.30 12.01 -7.33
CA LEU A 305 23.11 11.92 -8.19
C LEU A 305 23.36 12.54 -9.56
N THR A 306 23.01 11.80 -10.61
CA THR A 306 22.94 12.30 -11.99
C THR A 306 21.87 13.38 -12.12
N ARG A 307 21.90 14.15 -13.21
CA ARG A 307 20.90 15.20 -13.46
C ARG A 307 19.49 14.63 -13.62
N VAL A 308 19.36 13.50 -14.31
CA VAL A 308 18.08 12.80 -14.52
C VAL A 308 17.49 12.36 -13.17
N GLU A 309 18.31 11.74 -12.32
CA GLU A 309 17.90 11.32 -10.97
C GLU A 309 17.49 12.53 -10.11
N ARG A 310 18.23 13.64 -10.18
CA ARG A 310 17.85 14.89 -9.48
C ARG A 310 16.51 15.43 -9.96
N SER A 311 16.26 15.43 -11.27
CA SER A 311 14.98 15.87 -11.83
C SER A 311 13.82 14.99 -11.38
N GLN A 312 13.99 13.66 -11.31
CA GLN A 312 12.97 12.75 -10.77
C GLN A 312 12.66 13.05 -9.31
N ILE A 313 13.69 13.26 -8.48
CA ILE A 313 13.49 13.57 -7.06
C ILE A 313 12.80 14.92 -6.87
N TYR A 314 13.18 15.96 -7.64
CA TYR A 314 12.47 17.25 -7.59
C TYR A 314 11.04 17.16 -8.09
N LEU A 315 10.77 16.32 -9.10
CA LEU A 315 9.41 16.09 -9.59
C LEU A 315 8.55 15.47 -8.49
N ALA A 316 9.09 14.45 -7.82
CA ALA A 316 8.39 13.77 -6.74
C ALA A 316 8.19 14.67 -5.52
N LEU A 317 9.21 15.44 -5.13
CA LEU A 317 9.12 16.42 -4.07
C LEU A 317 8.06 17.48 -4.38
N GLY A 318 8.08 18.05 -5.59
CA GLY A 318 7.09 19.04 -6.01
C GLY A 318 5.66 18.51 -6.00
N GLN A 319 5.45 17.24 -6.39
CA GLN A 319 4.15 16.58 -6.26
C GLN A 319 3.71 16.46 -4.80
N ALA A 320 4.59 16.01 -3.90
CA ALA A 320 4.26 15.88 -2.49
C ALA A 320 3.93 17.23 -1.83
N GLU A 321 4.69 18.29 -2.14
CA GLU A 321 4.46 19.62 -1.57
C GLU A 321 3.13 20.25 -2.02
N LEU A 322 2.70 19.98 -3.26
CA LEU A 322 1.35 20.33 -3.73
C LEU A 322 0.25 19.72 -2.84
N HIS A 323 0.49 18.54 -2.27
CA HIS A 323 -0.50 17.80 -1.51
C HIS A 323 -0.45 18.01 0.02
N ILE A 324 0.72 18.19 0.64
CA ILE A 324 0.84 18.26 2.12
C ILE A 324 0.33 19.58 2.68
N ASN A 325 0.57 20.69 1.99
CA ASN A 325 0.38 22.03 2.57
C ASN A 325 -0.32 23.03 1.64
N GLY A 326 -0.55 22.67 0.37
CA GLY A 326 -0.82 23.69 -0.65
C GLY A 326 0.32 24.71 -0.73
N ASP A 327 1.54 24.33 -0.36
CA ASP A 327 2.71 25.23 -0.45
C ASP A 327 3.18 25.27 -1.90
N PHE A 328 2.43 26.05 -2.68
CA PHE A 328 2.66 26.25 -4.10
C PHE A 328 4.04 26.85 -4.39
N ASN A 329 4.67 27.51 -3.43
CA ASN A 329 5.97 28.13 -3.60
C ASN A 329 7.08 27.09 -3.61
N GLU A 330 7.01 26.09 -2.75
CA GLU A 330 8.02 25.04 -2.68
C GLU A 330 7.91 24.08 -3.88
N ALA A 331 6.68 23.76 -4.30
CA ALA A 331 6.45 23.05 -5.55
C ALA A 331 7.02 23.82 -6.76
N GLU A 332 6.75 25.12 -6.84
CA GLU A 332 7.30 25.99 -7.89
C GLU A 332 8.84 26.05 -7.87
N ARG A 333 9.45 26.10 -6.68
CA ARG A 333 10.91 26.01 -6.52
C ARG A 333 11.46 24.71 -7.09
N CYS A 334 10.83 23.58 -6.77
CA CYS A 334 11.24 22.27 -7.29
C CYS A 334 11.15 22.23 -8.82
N PHE A 335 10.07 22.75 -9.39
CA PHE A 335 9.87 22.79 -10.83
C PHE A 335 10.85 23.72 -11.56
N LEU A 336 11.22 24.85 -10.94
CA LEU A 336 12.26 25.73 -11.46
C LEU A 336 13.63 25.03 -11.52
N GLU A 337 13.97 24.23 -10.52
CA GLU A 337 15.20 23.43 -10.53
C GLU A 337 15.20 22.39 -11.67
N ILE A 338 14.07 21.76 -11.96
CA ILE A 338 13.95 20.85 -13.11
C ILE A 338 14.19 21.58 -14.43
N GLN A 339 13.64 22.78 -14.61
CA GLN A 339 13.86 23.59 -15.82
C GLN A 339 15.34 23.94 -16.02
N LYS A 340 16.03 24.36 -14.95
CA LYS A 340 17.48 24.64 -14.99
C LYS A 340 18.28 23.40 -15.39
N LEU A 341 17.91 22.23 -14.89
CA LEU A 341 18.56 20.96 -15.23
C LEU A 341 18.28 20.54 -16.68
N ALA A 342 17.07 20.78 -17.19
CA ALA A 342 16.64 20.41 -18.55
C ALA A 342 17.31 21.27 -19.64
N GLN A 343 17.51 22.58 -19.39
CA GLN A 343 18.22 23.49 -20.31
C GLN A 343 19.67 23.07 -20.60
N LEU A 344 20.23 22.17 -19.78
CA LEU A 344 21.62 21.72 -19.86
C LEU A 344 21.78 20.31 -20.49
N THR A 345 20.72 19.77 -21.13
CA THR A 345 20.71 18.40 -21.69
C THR A 345 20.43 18.34 -23.19
N SER A 346 21.09 17.42 -23.90
CA SER A 346 20.90 17.13 -25.33
C SER A 346 20.02 15.90 -25.60
N THR A 347 19.53 15.21 -24.56
CA THR A 347 18.67 14.03 -24.65
C THR A 347 17.39 14.23 -23.82
N THR A 348 16.30 14.63 -24.47
CA THR A 348 15.01 14.84 -23.82
C THR A 348 14.32 13.50 -23.54
N ASN A 349 14.20 13.12 -22.27
CA ASN A 349 13.29 12.05 -21.87
C ASN A 349 11.85 12.58 -21.91
N TYR A 350 11.10 12.21 -22.95
CA TYR A 350 9.74 12.72 -23.16
C TYR A 350 8.77 12.34 -22.04
N ASN A 351 8.83 11.14 -21.45
CA ASN A 351 7.97 10.74 -20.33
C ASN A 351 8.19 11.63 -19.09
N MET A 352 9.46 11.96 -18.79
CA MET A 352 9.80 12.87 -17.70
C MET A 352 9.30 14.29 -18.00
N LEU A 353 9.49 14.76 -19.24
CA LEU A 353 9.02 16.09 -19.65
C LEU A 353 7.49 16.19 -19.57
N ALA A 354 6.76 15.16 -20.00
CA ALA A 354 5.31 15.11 -19.86
C ALA A 354 4.88 15.12 -18.39
N SER A 355 5.49 14.28 -17.56
CA SER A 355 5.19 14.26 -16.11
C SER A 355 5.47 15.61 -15.44
N PHE A 356 6.53 16.30 -15.87
CA PHE A 356 6.85 17.66 -15.45
C PHE A 356 5.75 18.66 -15.86
N TYR A 357 5.32 18.64 -17.13
CA TYR A 357 4.21 19.48 -17.60
C TYR A 357 2.89 19.18 -16.92
N GLU A 358 2.60 17.92 -16.59
CA GLU A 358 1.41 17.55 -15.80
C GLU A 358 1.43 18.22 -14.43
N CYS A 359 2.57 18.20 -13.74
CA CYS A 359 2.71 18.79 -12.41
C CYS A 359 2.61 20.32 -12.47
N MET A 360 3.22 20.94 -13.48
CA MET A 360 3.06 22.37 -13.73
C MET A 360 1.61 22.73 -14.03
N ALA A 361 0.88 21.90 -14.80
CA ALA A 361 -0.53 22.12 -15.08
C ALA A 361 -1.37 22.04 -13.80
N LEU A 362 -1.12 21.05 -12.93
CA LEU A 362 -1.79 20.95 -11.62
C LEU A 362 -1.52 22.20 -10.75
N LEU A 363 -0.28 22.67 -10.69
CA LEU A 363 0.07 23.91 -9.99
C LEU A 363 -0.72 25.12 -10.55
N GLN A 364 -0.85 25.23 -11.87
CA GLN A 364 -1.65 26.30 -12.49
C GLN A 364 -3.14 26.16 -12.20
N ILE A 365 -3.69 24.94 -12.16
CA ILE A 365 -5.09 24.69 -11.76
C ILE A 365 -5.34 25.20 -10.35
N GLU A 366 -4.45 24.90 -9.41
CA GLU A 366 -4.56 25.37 -8.03
C GLU A 366 -4.44 26.90 -7.91
N LYS A 367 -3.60 27.53 -8.75
CA LYS A 367 -3.53 29.00 -8.89
C LYS A 367 -4.73 29.61 -9.64
N ASN A 368 -5.71 28.81 -10.06
CA ASN A 368 -6.85 29.19 -10.92
C ASN A 368 -6.46 29.73 -12.31
N ASN A 369 -5.24 29.45 -12.78
CA ASN A 369 -4.73 29.82 -14.10
C ASN A 369 -5.05 28.72 -15.13
N TYR A 370 -6.33 28.53 -15.42
CA TYR A 370 -6.83 27.43 -16.25
C TYR A 370 -6.32 27.47 -17.70
N THR A 371 -6.05 28.65 -18.25
CA THR A 371 -5.53 28.83 -19.62
C THR A 371 -4.13 28.23 -19.78
N ASP A 372 -3.24 28.50 -18.82
CA ASP A 372 -1.86 28.01 -18.83
C ASP A 372 -1.83 26.50 -18.54
N ALA A 373 -2.68 26.03 -17.62
CA ALA A 373 -2.88 24.60 -17.39
C ALA A 373 -3.29 23.86 -18.66
N MET A 374 -4.30 24.37 -19.39
CA MET A 374 -4.75 23.78 -20.65
C MET A 374 -3.64 23.77 -21.70
N LYS A 375 -2.86 24.85 -21.80
CA LYS A 375 -1.75 24.93 -22.75
C LYS A 375 -0.74 23.82 -22.49
N LEU A 376 -0.30 23.65 -21.25
CA LEU A 376 0.65 22.61 -20.85
C LEU A 376 0.11 21.19 -21.13
N LEU A 377 -1.16 20.93 -20.79
CA LEU A 377 -1.78 19.62 -21.03
C LEU A 377 -1.94 19.31 -22.52
N ASN A 378 -2.29 20.31 -23.34
CA ASN A 378 -2.37 20.14 -24.79
C ASN A 378 -0.99 19.95 -25.44
N GLU A 379 0.07 20.57 -24.90
CA GLU A 379 1.44 20.30 -25.34
C GLU A 379 1.82 18.84 -25.12
N ILE A 380 1.45 18.24 -23.98
CA ILE A 380 1.67 16.80 -23.72
C ILE A 380 0.94 15.95 -24.77
N LEU A 381 -0.34 16.25 -25.03
CA LEU A 381 -1.12 15.50 -26.02
C LEU A 381 -0.53 15.66 -27.42
N GLN A 382 -0.07 16.86 -27.81
CA GLN A 382 0.58 17.08 -29.10
C GLN A 382 1.86 16.25 -29.20
N MET A 383 2.71 16.28 -28.16
CA MET A 383 3.91 15.46 -28.12
C MET A 383 3.56 13.97 -28.26
N SER A 384 2.44 13.52 -27.67
CA SER A 384 1.98 12.14 -27.75
C SER A 384 1.59 11.65 -29.13
N THR A 385 1.38 12.57 -30.08
CA THR A 385 1.18 12.21 -31.50
C THR A 385 2.49 11.95 -32.24
N THR A 386 3.61 12.50 -31.77
CA THR A 386 4.93 12.42 -32.44
C THR A 386 5.92 11.50 -31.74
N HIS A 387 5.70 11.21 -30.45
CA HIS A 387 6.55 10.37 -29.63
C HIS A 387 5.73 9.33 -28.87
N SER A 388 6.33 8.17 -28.60
CA SER A 388 5.70 7.13 -27.78
C SER A 388 5.73 7.53 -26.30
N PHE A 389 4.56 7.65 -25.68
CA PHE A 389 4.40 7.78 -24.23
C PHE A 389 3.76 6.51 -23.69
N GLY A 390 3.94 6.25 -22.39
CA GLY A 390 3.09 5.30 -21.71
C GLY A 390 1.63 5.78 -21.77
N SER A 391 0.69 4.91 -22.18
CA SER A 391 -0.73 5.30 -22.32
C SER A 391 -1.34 5.80 -21.00
N HIS A 392 -0.74 5.47 -19.86
CA HIS A 392 -1.09 6.02 -18.55
C HIS A 392 -0.90 7.55 -18.47
N ILE A 393 0.14 8.10 -19.11
CA ILE A 393 0.41 9.56 -19.15
C ILE A 393 -0.70 10.24 -19.96
N VAL A 394 -1.01 9.70 -21.13
CA VAL A 394 -2.07 10.25 -22.00
C VAL A 394 -3.44 10.19 -21.29
N ALA A 395 -3.75 9.07 -20.62
CA ALA A 395 -4.96 8.94 -19.82
C ALA A 395 -5.01 9.98 -18.68
N LYS A 396 -3.92 10.14 -17.92
CA LYS A 396 -3.84 11.12 -16.83
C LYS A 396 -3.97 12.55 -17.34
N THR A 397 -3.36 12.87 -18.47
CA THR A 397 -3.49 14.18 -19.14
C THR A 397 -4.94 14.48 -19.51
N HIS A 398 -5.67 13.51 -20.07
CA HIS A 398 -7.12 13.66 -20.33
C HIS A 398 -7.94 13.85 -19.04
N SER A 399 -7.59 13.16 -17.96
CA SER A 399 -8.25 13.35 -16.65
C SER A 399 -8.04 14.78 -16.11
N ASN A 400 -6.82 15.29 -16.22
CA ASN A 400 -6.50 16.66 -15.82
C ASN A 400 -7.20 17.71 -16.71
N LEU A 401 -7.31 17.48 -18.01
CA LEU A 401 -8.14 18.34 -18.88
C LEU A 401 -9.60 18.31 -18.45
N GLY A 402 -10.13 17.15 -18.09
CA GLY A 402 -11.47 17.02 -17.53
C GLY A 402 -11.65 17.86 -16.26
N LEU A 403 -10.64 17.89 -15.38
CA LEU A 403 -10.65 18.74 -14.19
C LEU A 403 -10.67 20.23 -14.56
N VAL A 404 -9.86 20.67 -15.53
CA VAL A 404 -9.86 22.06 -15.99
C VAL A 404 -11.23 22.43 -16.54
N TYR A 405 -11.78 21.65 -17.47
CA TYR A 405 -13.09 21.89 -18.05
C TYR A 405 -14.20 21.97 -16.99
N ARG A 406 -14.14 21.10 -15.97
CA ARG A 406 -15.11 21.14 -14.87
C ARG A 406 -14.99 22.42 -14.05
N LYS A 407 -13.77 22.90 -13.78
CA LYS A 407 -13.53 24.15 -13.05
C LYS A 407 -13.94 25.39 -13.85
N THR A 408 -13.90 25.32 -15.18
CA THR A 408 -14.40 26.36 -16.10
C THR A 408 -15.87 26.18 -16.49
N LEU A 409 -16.61 25.30 -15.80
CA LEU A 409 -18.04 25.02 -16.01
C LEU A 409 -18.42 24.43 -17.38
N GLN A 410 -17.44 23.86 -18.09
CA GLN A 410 -17.60 23.20 -19.39
C GLN A 410 -17.86 21.69 -19.19
N PHE A 411 -19.02 21.34 -18.63
CA PHE A 411 -19.29 19.98 -18.14
C PHE A 411 -19.30 18.89 -19.23
N ASP A 412 -19.75 19.20 -20.45
CA ASP A 412 -19.74 18.24 -21.55
C ASP A 412 -18.30 17.87 -21.98
N GLN A 413 -17.42 18.86 -22.08
CA GLN A 413 -16.01 18.67 -22.40
C GLN A 413 -15.27 17.95 -21.26
N ALA A 414 -15.68 18.22 -20.01
CA ALA A 414 -15.17 17.51 -18.84
C ALA A 414 -15.53 16.02 -18.90
N TYR A 415 -16.80 15.71 -19.19
CA TYR A 415 -17.28 14.34 -19.34
C TYR A 415 -16.52 13.60 -20.46
N GLU A 416 -16.43 14.19 -21.65
CA GLU A 416 -15.72 13.59 -22.79
C GLU A 416 -14.24 13.31 -22.46
N SER A 417 -13.59 14.24 -21.74
CA SER A 417 -12.18 14.09 -21.35
C SER A 417 -11.99 12.97 -20.32
N TYR A 418 -12.86 12.87 -19.31
CA TYR A 418 -12.82 11.76 -18.35
C TYR A 418 -13.17 10.42 -19.00
N GLU A 419 -14.10 10.37 -19.95
CA GLU A 419 -14.46 9.16 -20.69
C GLU A 419 -13.30 8.67 -21.56
N LYS A 420 -12.61 9.58 -22.28
CA LYS A 420 -11.38 9.25 -23.02
C LYS A 420 -10.30 8.67 -22.12
N SER A 421 -10.10 9.27 -20.94
CA SER A 421 -9.15 8.76 -19.95
C SER A 421 -9.49 7.32 -19.53
N LEU A 422 -10.76 7.06 -19.22
CA LEU A 422 -11.24 5.73 -18.83
C LEU A 422 -11.10 4.70 -19.97
N ASP A 423 -11.41 5.10 -21.21
CA ASP A 423 -11.29 4.24 -22.40
C ASP A 423 -9.83 3.83 -22.67
N ILE A 424 -8.89 4.78 -22.57
CA ILE A 424 -7.46 4.50 -22.73
C ILE A 424 -6.98 3.50 -21.67
N LEU A 425 -7.34 3.72 -20.40
CA LEU A 425 -6.95 2.80 -19.33
C LEU A 425 -7.54 1.40 -19.54
N THR A 426 -8.81 1.33 -19.91
CA THR A 426 -9.52 0.06 -20.11
C THR A 426 -8.98 -0.73 -21.31
N LYS A 427 -8.62 -0.06 -22.41
CA LYS A 427 -8.12 -0.71 -23.64
C LYS A 427 -6.65 -1.07 -23.59
N SER A 428 -5.88 -0.40 -22.75
CA SER A 428 -4.43 -0.57 -22.76
C SER A 428 -3.95 -1.77 -21.93
N ASP A 429 -4.81 -2.40 -21.12
CA ASP A 429 -4.47 -3.45 -20.15
C ASP A 429 -3.28 -3.08 -19.21
N ILE A 430 -2.83 -1.82 -19.20
CA ILE A 430 -1.66 -1.33 -18.45
C ILE A 430 -1.92 -1.36 -16.95
N LEU A 431 -3.16 -1.04 -16.55
CA LEU A 431 -3.55 -1.04 -15.14
C LEU A 431 -4.42 -2.27 -14.86
N PRO A 432 -4.14 -3.03 -13.79
CA PRO A 432 -5.05 -4.07 -13.32
C PRO A 432 -6.48 -3.52 -13.21
N LYS A 433 -7.51 -4.32 -13.51
CA LYS A 433 -8.93 -3.88 -13.46
C LYS A 433 -9.34 -3.30 -12.10
N LEU A 434 -8.57 -3.63 -11.06
CA LEU A 434 -8.74 -3.16 -9.69
C LEU A 434 -7.82 -1.98 -9.34
N HIS A 435 -7.20 -1.29 -10.31
CA HIS A 435 -6.35 -0.15 -9.98
C HIS A 435 -7.19 1.04 -9.47
N PRO A 436 -6.79 1.70 -8.35
CA PRO A 436 -7.57 2.79 -7.74
C PRO A 436 -7.96 3.92 -8.69
N THR A 437 -7.12 4.22 -9.69
CA THR A 437 -7.38 5.23 -10.74
C THR A 437 -8.71 5.03 -11.46
N TYR A 438 -9.16 3.78 -11.68
CA TYR A 438 -10.47 3.52 -12.29
C TYR A 438 -11.59 4.12 -11.45
N SER A 439 -11.54 3.90 -10.13
CA SER A 439 -12.57 4.43 -9.23
C SER A 439 -12.53 5.97 -9.11
N THR A 440 -11.34 6.57 -9.18
CA THR A 440 -11.20 8.03 -9.21
C THR A 440 -11.83 8.64 -10.47
N LEU A 441 -11.61 8.02 -11.65
CA LEU A 441 -12.24 8.47 -12.89
C LEU A 441 -13.76 8.30 -12.86
N LEU A 442 -14.26 7.18 -12.35
CA LEU A 442 -15.69 6.96 -12.17
C LEU A 442 -16.31 8.00 -11.22
N ASN A 443 -15.64 8.33 -10.12
CA ASN A 443 -16.07 9.40 -9.22
C ASN A 443 -16.10 10.78 -9.92
N ASN A 444 -15.12 11.08 -10.76
CA ASN A 444 -15.08 12.34 -11.51
C ASN A 444 -16.19 12.41 -12.58
N LEU A 445 -16.46 11.31 -13.28
CA LEU A 445 -17.60 11.19 -14.19
C LEU A 445 -18.92 11.37 -13.44
N ALA A 446 -19.07 10.71 -12.29
CA ALA A 446 -20.26 10.81 -11.44
C ALA A 446 -20.51 12.25 -10.99
N TYR A 447 -19.47 12.92 -10.49
CA TYR A 447 -19.56 14.31 -10.05
C TYR A 447 -19.89 15.26 -11.20
N THR A 448 -19.32 15.01 -12.40
CA THR A 448 -19.63 15.80 -13.58
C THR A 448 -21.10 15.64 -13.98
N LYS A 449 -21.65 14.42 -13.93
CA LYS A 449 -23.07 14.16 -14.17
C LYS A 449 -23.99 14.76 -13.11
N GLN A 450 -23.56 14.76 -11.85
CA GLN A 450 -24.26 15.46 -10.78
C GLN A 450 -24.35 16.97 -11.05
N LEU A 451 -23.26 17.60 -11.50
CA LEU A 451 -23.26 19.03 -11.88
C LEU A 451 -24.13 19.32 -13.11
N GLN A 452 -24.36 18.32 -13.96
CA GLN A 452 -25.33 18.38 -15.07
C GLN A 452 -26.77 18.06 -14.64
N HIS A 453 -27.02 17.82 -13.34
CA HIS A 453 -28.30 17.39 -12.77
C HIS A 453 -28.80 16.01 -13.25
N ASP A 454 -27.94 15.20 -13.87
CA ASP A 454 -28.24 13.80 -14.21
C ASP A 454 -27.88 12.90 -13.02
N TYR A 455 -28.75 12.94 -12.00
CA TYR A 455 -28.52 12.22 -10.75
C TYR A 455 -28.57 10.70 -10.89
N ASP A 456 -29.28 10.16 -11.88
CA ASP A 456 -29.35 8.72 -12.13
C ASP A 456 -28.04 8.19 -12.71
N GLN A 457 -27.49 8.88 -13.72
CA GLN A 457 -26.20 8.51 -14.27
C GLN A 457 -25.07 8.75 -13.25
N ALA A 458 -25.14 9.83 -12.46
CA ALA A 458 -24.19 10.08 -11.37
C ALA A 458 -24.19 8.95 -10.33
N LEU A 459 -25.37 8.52 -9.88
CA LEU A 459 -25.51 7.44 -8.91
C LEU A 459 -24.99 6.10 -9.46
N LYS A 460 -25.21 5.83 -10.76
CA LYS A 460 -24.63 4.65 -11.43
C LYS A 460 -23.10 4.67 -11.37
N TYR A 461 -22.47 5.78 -11.73
CA TYR A 461 -21.01 5.89 -11.70
C TYR A 461 -20.43 5.84 -10.29
N TYR A 462 -21.04 6.50 -9.30
CA TYR A 462 -20.59 6.40 -7.91
C TYR A 462 -20.71 4.98 -7.36
N ASN A 463 -21.77 4.24 -7.69
CA ASN A 463 -21.90 2.84 -7.27
C ASN A 463 -20.86 1.94 -7.93
N LEU A 464 -20.56 2.15 -9.21
CA LEU A 464 -19.45 1.45 -9.89
C LEU A 464 -18.10 1.80 -9.25
N ALA A 465 -17.86 3.08 -8.95
CA ALA A 465 -16.65 3.51 -8.25
C ALA A 465 -16.53 2.81 -6.88
N ARG A 466 -17.63 2.75 -6.11
CA ARG A 466 -17.67 2.05 -4.82
C ARG A 466 -17.42 0.56 -4.95
N GLU A 467 -17.99 -0.11 -5.96
CA GLU A 467 -17.74 -1.54 -6.20
C GLU A 467 -16.27 -1.81 -6.54
N HIS A 468 -15.68 -0.96 -7.38
CA HIS A 468 -14.25 -1.01 -7.64
C HIS A 468 -13.44 -0.78 -6.37
N GLN A 469 -13.79 0.26 -5.58
CA GLN A 469 -13.11 0.62 -4.34
C GLN A 469 -13.14 -0.53 -3.34
N GLN A 470 -14.29 -1.16 -3.13
CA GLN A 470 -14.46 -2.30 -2.22
C GLN A 470 -13.61 -3.53 -2.62
N LYS A 471 -13.21 -3.62 -3.88
CA LYS A 471 -12.32 -4.67 -4.38
C LYS A 471 -10.85 -4.25 -4.37
N SER A 472 -10.54 -2.95 -4.15
CA SER A 472 -9.22 -2.36 -4.44
C SER A 472 -8.64 -1.40 -3.41
N LEU A 473 -9.34 -0.97 -2.36
CA LEU A 473 -8.90 0.08 -1.43
C LEU A 473 -9.39 -0.09 0.00
N PRO A 474 -8.55 0.02 1.05
CA PRO A 474 -8.91 -0.07 2.48
C PRO A 474 -10.40 -0.04 2.86
N ALA A 475 -10.89 -1.08 3.58
CA ALA A 475 -12.28 -1.12 4.04
C ALA A 475 -12.65 0.18 4.76
N ILE A 476 -11.64 0.79 5.41
CA ILE A 476 -11.58 2.17 5.82
C ILE A 476 -10.62 2.95 4.92
N HIS A 477 -11.11 3.52 3.81
CA HIS A 477 -10.34 4.39 2.92
C HIS A 477 -11.01 5.75 2.73
N LEU A 478 -10.19 6.80 2.64
CA LEU A 478 -10.67 8.18 2.43
C LEU A 478 -11.49 8.32 1.15
N LEU A 479 -11.05 7.68 0.06
CA LEU A 479 -11.76 7.75 -1.22
C LEU A 479 -13.15 7.11 -1.11
N THR A 480 -13.25 5.95 -0.47
CA THR A 480 -14.52 5.23 -0.24
C THR A 480 -15.48 6.05 0.64
N ALA A 481 -14.97 6.64 1.72
CA ALA A 481 -15.76 7.52 2.58
C ALA A 481 -16.30 8.75 1.82
N THR A 482 -15.46 9.32 0.94
CA THR A 482 -15.85 10.46 0.07
C THR A 482 -16.89 10.04 -0.96
N THR A 483 -16.73 8.88 -1.61
CA THR A 483 -17.73 8.31 -2.54
C THR A 483 -19.07 8.12 -1.85
N LEU A 484 -19.08 7.55 -0.64
CA LEU A 484 -20.31 7.37 0.14
C LEU A 484 -20.98 8.69 0.50
N SER A 485 -20.21 9.71 0.90
CA SER A 485 -20.76 11.04 1.14
C SER A 485 -21.48 11.60 -0.10
N ASN A 486 -20.90 11.44 -1.29
CA ASN A 486 -21.51 11.91 -2.52
C ASN A 486 -22.76 11.09 -2.90
N ILE A 487 -22.76 9.77 -2.67
CA ILE A 487 -23.95 8.93 -2.83
C ILE A 487 -25.06 9.39 -1.88
N GLY A 488 -24.73 9.69 -0.62
CA GLY A 488 -25.67 10.24 0.36
C GLY A 488 -26.30 11.55 -0.12
N LEU A 489 -25.48 12.44 -0.68
CA LEU A 489 -25.94 13.71 -1.25
C LEU A 489 -26.90 13.50 -2.42
N LEU A 490 -26.59 12.57 -3.34
CA LEU A 490 -27.49 12.26 -4.45
C LEU A 490 -28.82 11.67 -3.97
N HIS A 491 -28.81 10.80 -2.96
CA HIS A 491 -30.05 10.29 -2.37
C HIS A 491 -30.88 11.42 -1.74
N MET A 492 -30.24 12.35 -1.03
CA MET A 492 -30.91 13.53 -0.47
C MET A 492 -31.53 14.41 -1.57
N MET A 493 -30.79 14.69 -2.65
CA MET A 493 -31.28 15.45 -3.81
C MET A 493 -32.45 14.76 -4.53
N LYS A 494 -32.52 13.43 -4.46
CA LYS A 494 -33.62 12.62 -4.98
C LYS A 494 -34.76 12.38 -3.97
N TYR A 495 -34.71 13.01 -2.79
CA TYR A 495 -35.66 12.82 -1.69
C TYR A 495 -35.75 11.39 -1.12
N ASP A 496 -34.73 10.56 -1.34
CA ASP A 496 -34.59 9.23 -0.76
C ASP A 496 -33.88 9.33 0.61
N ASN A 497 -34.57 9.98 1.56
CA ASN A 497 -33.98 10.45 2.81
C ASN A 497 -33.46 9.32 3.70
N GLU A 498 -34.12 8.16 3.68
CA GLU A 498 -33.69 6.98 4.45
C GLU A 498 -32.33 6.47 3.97
N LYS A 499 -32.15 6.30 2.65
CA LYS A 499 -30.87 5.87 2.09
C LYS A 499 -29.79 6.93 2.23
N ALA A 500 -30.15 8.21 2.12
CA ALA A 500 -29.22 9.31 2.37
C ALA A 500 -28.65 9.23 3.79
N LEU A 501 -29.53 9.06 4.79
CA LEU A 501 -29.13 8.98 6.20
C LEU A 501 -28.26 7.76 6.48
N GLU A 502 -28.64 6.58 5.97
CA GLU A 502 -27.85 5.36 6.12
C GLU A 502 -26.45 5.54 5.52
N THR A 503 -26.38 6.13 4.32
CA THR A 503 -25.11 6.31 3.61
C THR A 503 -24.22 7.34 4.30
N TYR A 504 -24.77 8.46 4.77
CA TYR A 504 -24.01 9.46 5.52
C TYR A 504 -23.49 8.91 6.85
N LYS A 505 -24.27 8.09 7.57
CA LYS A 505 -23.80 7.42 8.80
C LYS A 505 -22.61 6.50 8.53
N LYS A 506 -22.62 5.74 7.43
CA LYS A 506 -21.48 4.90 7.01
C LYS A 506 -20.26 5.77 6.69
N ALA A 507 -20.43 6.84 5.92
CA ALA A 507 -19.34 7.76 5.60
C ALA A 507 -18.74 8.39 6.87
N ALA A 508 -19.59 8.90 7.78
CA ALA A 508 -19.15 9.49 9.06
C ALA A 508 -18.37 8.49 9.93
N ALA A 509 -18.81 7.22 10.00
CA ALA A 509 -18.09 6.18 10.74
C ALA A 509 -16.69 5.91 10.18
N MET A 510 -16.52 5.98 8.86
CA MET A 510 -15.20 5.86 8.22
C MET A 510 -14.36 7.11 8.48
N PHE A 511 -14.91 8.30 8.29
CA PHE A 511 -14.18 9.55 8.53
C PHE A 511 -13.69 9.68 9.97
N ASN A 512 -14.47 9.23 10.96
CA ASN A 512 -14.07 9.22 12.38
C ASN A 512 -12.94 8.22 12.70
N GLN A 513 -12.70 7.24 11.82
CA GLN A 513 -11.54 6.34 11.95
C GLN A 513 -10.31 6.86 11.21
N ILE A 514 -10.50 7.75 10.22
CA ILE A 514 -9.45 8.31 9.38
C ILE A 514 -8.86 9.58 10.00
N TYR A 515 -9.72 10.43 10.55
CA TYR A 515 -9.34 11.75 11.06
C TYR A 515 -9.61 11.88 12.54
N ASP A 516 -8.87 12.79 13.18
CA ASP A 516 -9.18 13.25 14.53
C ASP A 516 -10.54 13.97 14.57
N ALA A 517 -11.12 14.03 15.76
CA ALA A 517 -12.50 14.46 15.97
C ALA A 517 -12.77 15.92 15.56
N ASP A 518 -11.74 16.74 15.38
CA ASP A 518 -11.78 18.16 15.02
C ASP A 518 -11.47 18.40 13.53
N HIS A 519 -11.47 17.36 12.69
CA HIS A 519 -11.11 17.55 11.29
C HIS A 519 -12.27 18.16 10.46
N PRO A 520 -12.02 19.18 9.61
CA PRO A 520 -13.07 19.88 8.86
C PRO A 520 -13.93 18.99 7.95
N ARG A 521 -13.36 17.89 7.41
CA ARG A 521 -14.12 16.93 6.59
C ARG A 521 -15.22 16.20 7.37
N LEU A 522 -15.02 15.95 8.67
CA LEU A 522 -16.08 15.39 9.52
C LEU A 522 -17.21 16.41 9.72
N GLY A 523 -16.86 17.68 9.92
CA GLY A 523 -17.82 18.77 10.02
C GLY A 523 -18.72 18.88 8.79
N MET A 524 -18.16 18.73 7.59
CA MET A 524 -18.94 18.71 6.35
C MET A 524 -19.98 17.57 6.30
N ILE A 525 -19.64 16.36 6.77
CA ILE A 525 -20.58 15.24 6.80
C ILE A 525 -21.70 15.49 7.81
N TYR A 526 -21.37 16.02 8.99
CA TYR A 526 -22.36 16.38 9.98
C TYR A 526 -23.28 17.51 9.49
N SER A 527 -22.75 18.49 8.75
CA SER A 527 -23.57 19.52 8.10
C SER A 527 -24.57 18.91 7.12
N ASN A 528 -24.10 18.01 6.24
CA ASN A 528 -24.99 17.33 5.29
C ASN A 528 -26.08 16.49 5.98
N MET A 529 -25.74 15.83 7.09
CA MET A 529 -26.73 15.13 7.91
C MET A 529 -27.72 16.10 8.57
N GLY A 530 -27.26 17.26 9.02
CA GLY A 530 -28.09 18.34 9.54
C GLY A 530 -29.11 18.85 8.51
N ASP A 531 -28.65 19.11 7.28
CA ASP A 531 -29.50 19.51 6.16
C ASP A 531 -30.54 18.44 5.81
N LEU A 532 -30.13 17.17 5.82
CA LEU A 532 -31.05 16.05 5.62
C LEU A 532 -32.13 15.98 6.72
N PHE A 533 -31.76 16.23 7.98
CA PHE A 533 -32.72 16.27 9.09
C PHE A 533 -33.68 17.46 8.99
N ILE A 534 -33.22 18.62 8.52
CA ILE A 534 -34.09 19.75 8.18
C ILE A 534 -35.08 19.35 7.08
N GLN A 535 -34.62 18.66 6.03
CA GLN A 535 -35.47 18.21 4.92
C GLN A 535 -36.59 17.24 5.36
N VAL A 536 -36.35 16.41 6.39
CA VAL A 536 -37.38 15.52 6.97
C VAL A 536 -38.17 16.14 8.13
N GLY A 537 -37.83 17.35 8.56
CA GLY A 537 -38.51 18.08 9.64
C GLY A 537 -38.09 17.68 11.06
N ASP A 538 -36.98 16.95 11.23
CA ASP A 538 -36.43 16.60 12.55
C ASP A 538 -35.40 17.65 13.00
N TYR A 539 -35.91 18.76 13.52
CA TYR A 539 -35.07 19.91 13.89
C TYR A 539 -34.16 19.65 15.10
N GLU A 540 -34.51 18.71 15.98
CA GLU A 540 -33.65 18.35 17.12
C GLU A 540 -32.40 17.63 16.63
N GLN A 541 -32.56 16.60 15.79
CA GLN A 541 -31.41 15.92 15.18
C GLN A 541 -30.62 16.85 14.25
N ALA A 542 -31.28 17.74 13.53
CA ALA A 542 -30.60 18.74 12.72
C ALA A 542 -29.67 19.61 13.57
N LYS A 543 -30.19 20.17 14.67
CA LYS A 543 -29.43 21.00 15.60
C LYS A 543 -28.23 20.25 16.18
N ASP A 544 -28.40 19.00 16.59
CA ASP A 544 -27.31 18.19 17.14
C ASP A 544 -26.20 17.95 16.12
N ASN A 545 -26.54 17.63 14.87
CA ASN A 545 -25.55 17.41 13.81
C ASN A 545 -24.86 18.73 13.39
N LEU A 546 -25.59 19.84 13.28
CA LEU A 546 -25.00 21.15 12.99
C LEU A 546 -24.09 21.63 14.14
N ASN A 547 -24.41 21.33 15.40
CA ASN A 547 -23.53 21.63 16.53
C ASN A 547 -22.24 20.80 16.49
N LYS A 548 -22.31 19.51 16.11
CA LYS A 548 -21.11 18.71 15.85
C LYS A 548 -20.30 19.31 14.71
N ALA A 549 -20.95 19.70 13.63
CA ALA A 549 -20.29 20.34 12.49
C ALA A 549 -19.52 21.61 12.88
N LEU A 550 -20.01 22.39 13.85
CA LEU A 550 -19.36 23.60 14.37
C LEU A 550 -18.19 23.32 15.34
N GLN A 551 -18.13 22.12 15.93
CA GLN A 551 -17.06 21.70 16.85
C GLN A 551 -15.87 21.09 16.11
N ASN A 552 -16.05 20.78 14.83
CA ASN A 552 -15.07 20.33 13.85
C ASN A 552 -14.54 21.51 13.03
#